data_AF-A0A0C2GUY7-F1
#
_entry.id   AF-A0A0C2GUY7-F1
#
_cell.length_a   1.000
_cell.length_b   1.000
_cell.length_c   1.000
_cell.angle_alpha   90.00
_cell.angle_beta   90.00
_cell.angle_gamma   90.00
#
_symmetry.space_group_name_H-M   'P 1'
#
loop_
_entity.id
_entity.type
_entity.pdbx_description
1 polymer ?
#
loop_
_entity_poly.entity_id
_entity_poly.type
_entity_poly.pdbx_seq_one_letter_code
_entity_poly.pdbx_strand_id
1 'polypeptide(L)'
;MSEEYKRTFVLILKDIGYLNDEYVFVMADTKSKGFVVPELGGKQRYIWEDPNTPGDGRDAEAQKAFSDILMITDVRKGNYIKT
;
A
#
# COMPACT_ATOMS: atom_id res chain seq x y z
N MET A 1 6.31 -8.55 4.10
CA MET A 1 6.26 -8.31 2.64
C MET A 1 6.78 -6.91 2.40
N SER A 2 7.67 -6.68 1.42
CA SER A 2 8.07 -5.30 1.10
C SER A 2 6.88 -4.52 0.51
N GLU A 3 6.93 -3.20 0.58
CA GLU A 3 5.85 -2.34 0.09
C GLU A 3 5.63 -2.49 -1.42
N GLU A 4 6.70 -2.73 -2.17
CA GLU A 4 6.65 -3.03 -3.61
C GLU A 4 5.86 -4.32 -3.89
N TYR A 5 6.05 -5.37 -3.09
CA TYR A 5 5.28 -6.61 -3.26
C TYR A 5 3.80 -6.43 -2.96
N LYS A 6 3.42 -5.52 -2.05
CA LYS A 6 2.00 -5.20 -1.78
C LYS A 6 1.34 -4.55 -3.00
N ARG A 7 1.99 -3.57 -3.64
CA ARG A 7 1.49 -2.94 -4.87
C ARG A 7 1.32 -3.95 -5.99
N THR A 8 2.36 -4.75 -6.25
CA THR A 8 2.32 -5.79 -7.29
C THR A 8 1.22 -6.80 -7.03
N PHE A 9 1.05 -7.26 -5.79
CA PHE A 9 0.00 -8.19 -5.42
C PHE A 9 -1.40 -7.63 -5.71
N VAL A 10 -1.67 -6.38 -5.31
CA VAL A 10 -2.97 -5.73 -5.52
C VAL A 10 -3.26 -5.52 -7.00
N LEU A 11 -2.26 -5.12 -7.79
CA LEU A 11 -2.41 -5.01 -9.25
C LEU A 11 -2.69 -6.37 -9.90
N ILE A 12 -2.02 -7.44 -9.45
CA ILE A 12 -2.30 -8.80 -9.93
C ILE A 12 -3.76 -9.17 -9.62
N LEU A 13 -4.23 -8.97 -8.38
CA LEU A 13 -5.63 -9.27 -7.99
C LEU A 13 -6.64 -8.55 -8.88
N LYS A 14 -6.36 -7.28 -9.19
CA LYS A 14 -7.17 -6.50 -10.12
C LYS A 14 -7.16 -7.14 -11.51
N ASP A 15 -5.99 -7.45 -12.04
CA ASP A 15 -5.80 -7.96 -13.40
C ASP A 15 -6.42 -9.36 -13.60
N ILE A 16 -6.45 -10.18 -12.54
CA ILE A 16 -7.11 -11.50 -12.56
C ILE A 16 -8.59 -11.45 -12.17
N GLY A 17 -9.15 -10.28 -11.86
CA GLY A 17 -10.59 -10.09 -11.61
C GLY A 17 -11.07 -10.47 -10.20
N TYR A 18 -10.17 -10.54 -9.22
CA TYR A 18 -10.49 -10.94 -7.84
C TYR A 18 -10.89 -9.75 -6.95
N LEU A 19 -10.65 -8.50 -7.37
CA LEU A 19 -11.19 -7.33 -6.69
C LEU A 19 -12.67 -7.14 -7.07
N ASN A 20 -13.53 -7.90 -6.41
CA ASN A 20 -14.97 -7.92 -6.59
C ASN A 20 -15.68 -8.24 -5.24
N ASP A 21 -17.01 -8.26 -5.25
CA ASP A 21 -17.81 -8.42 -4.03
C ASP A 21 -17.81 -9.85 -3.45
N GLU A 22 -17.14 -10.82 -4.07
CA GLU A 22 -17.02 -12.21 -3.61
C GLU A 22 -15.82 -12.43 -2.68
N TYR A 23 -14.85 -11.50 -2.68
CA TYR A 23 -13.60 -11.66 -1.95
C TYR A 23 -13.30 -10.47 -1.04
N VAL A 24 -12.69 -10.76 0.12
CA VAL A 24 -12.13 -9.75 1.02
C VAL A 24 -10.65 -10.01 1.18
N PHE A 25 -9.83 -9.03 0.82
CA PHE A 25 -8.38 -9.10 1.01
C PHE A 25 -7.96 -8.28 2.23
N VAL A 26 -7.30 -8.95 3.16
CA VAL A 26 -6.81 -8.35 4.39
C VAL A 26 -5.30 -8.37 4.43
N MET A 27 -4.68 -7.20 4.54
CA MET A 27 -3.25 -7.05 4.79
C MET A 27 -3.03 -6.80 6.29
N ALA A 28 -2.63 -7.84 7.02
CA ALA A 28 -2.26 -7.75 8.43
C ALA A 28 -0.77 -7.39 8.57
N ASP A 29 -0.44 -6.11 8.40
CA ASP A 29 0.91 -5.60 8.58
C ASP A 29 0.99 -4.62 9.75
N THR A 30 1.21 -5.20 10.93
CA THR A 30 1.27 -4.48 12.20
C THR A 30 2.47 -3.53 12.32
N LYS A 31 3.50 -3.66 11.48
CA LYS A 31 4.69 -2.80 11.52
C LYS A 31 4.65 -1.67 10.49
N SER A 32 3.70 -1.71 9.54
CA SER A 32 3.54 -0.66 8.53
C SER A 32 2.91 0.62 9.10
N LYS A 33 3.03 1.72 8.34
CA LYS A 33 2.24 2.95 8.54
C LYS A 33 0.95 2.93 7.71
N GLY A 34 0.42 1.74 7.43
CA GLY A 34 -0.77 1.55 6.60
C GLY A 34 -0.46 1.77 5.13
N PHE A 35 -1.18 2.68 4.50
CA PHE A 35 -1.02 3.00 3.08
C PHE A 35 0.14 3.96 2.78
N VAL A 36 0.94 4.30 3.79
CA VAL A 36 2.06 5.24 3.67
C VAL A 36 3.38 4.52 3.85
N VAL A 37 4.31 4.79 2.94
CA VAL A 37 5.68 4.26 2.96
C VAL A 37 6.64 5.41 3.30
N PRO A 38 7.38 5.34 4.42
CA PRO A 38 8.40 6.33 4.74
C PRO A 38 9.61 6.16 3.82
N GLU A 39 10.14 7.28 3.34
CA GLU A 39 11.34 7.33 2.50
C GLU A 39 12.49 8.07 3.19
N LEU A 40 13.68 7.96 2.60
CA LEU A 40 14.86 8.70 3.06
C LEU A 40 14.62 10.21 3.01
N GLY A 41 15.17 10.93 3.99
CA GLY A 41 15.01 12.38 4.08
C GLY A 41 13.65 12.85 4.62
N GLY A 42 12.87 11.96 5.23
CA GLY A 42 11.59 12.31 5.86
C GLY A 42 10.42 12.46 4.88
N LYS A 43 10.66 12.16 3.59
CA LYS A 43 9.61 12.07 2.58
C LYS A 43 8.70 10.88 2.87
N GLN A 44 7.48 10.98 2.37
CA GLN A 44 6.48 9.92 2.44
C GLN A 44 5.90 9.76 1.04
N ARG A 45 5.71 8.51 0.65
CA ARG A 45 4.97 8.15 -0.55
C ARG A 45 3.79 7.27 -0.17
N TYR A 46 2.80 7.18 -1.04
CA TYR A 46 1.75 6.19 -0.89
C TYR A 46 2.20 4.83 -1.41
N ILE A 47 1.62 3.77 -0.84
CA ILE A 47 1.94 2.38 -1.18
C ILE A 47 1.61 2.03 -2.65
N TRP A 48 0.64 2.72 -3.25
CA TRP A 48 0.24 2.54 -4.65
C TRP A 48 1.12 3.30 -5.65
N GLU A 49 2.00 4.19 -5.20
CA GLU A 49 2.94 4.91 -6.07
C GLU A 49 4.13 4.01 -6.44
N ASP A 50 4.48 3.96 -7.72
CA ASP A 50 5.67 3.26 -8.22
C ASP A 50 6.94 4.03 -7.82
N PRO A 51 7.88 3.41 -7.07
CA PRO A 51 9.13 4.07 -6.71
C PRO A 51 10.12 4.23 -7.89
N ASN A 52 9.86 3.58 -9.04
CA ASN A 52 10.78 3.59 -10.17
C ASN A 52 10.70 4.89 -10.99
N THR A 53 11.81 5.23 -11.64
CA THR A 53 11.87 6.31 -12.64
C THR A 53 12.53 5.77 -13.92
N PRO A 54 11.79 5.66 -15.04
CA PRO A 54 10.37 5.99 -15.20
C PRO A 54 9.47 4.98 -14.47
N GLY A 55 8.31 5.43 -14.00
CA GLY A 55 7.29 4.56 -13.40
C GLY A 55 6.49 3.80 -14.47
N ASP A 56 5.76 2.77 -14.04
CA ASP A 56 4.93 1.92 -14.91
C ASP A 56 3.62 2.57 -15.41
N GLY A 57 3.30 3.77 -14.92
CA GLY A 57 2.10 4.53 -15.32
C GLY A 57 0.79 4.03 -14.70
N ARG A 58 0.84 3.12 -13.71
CA ARG A 58 -0.35 2.49 -13.11
C ARG A 58 -0.76 3.04 -11.76
N ASP A 59 -0.20 4.15 -11.30
CA ASP A 59 -0.43 4.64 -9.92
C ASP A 59 -1.91 4.96 -9.63
N ALA A 60 -2.64 5.56 -10.58
CA ALA A 60 -4.07 5.82 -10.43
C ALA A 60 -4.90 4.53 -10.37
N GLU A 61 -4.47 3.52 -11.14
CA GLU A 61 -5.11 2.20 -11.16
C GLU A 61 -4.85 1.44 -9.85
N ALA A 62 -3.60 1.47 -9.38
CA ALA A 62 -3.19 0.90 -8.10
C ALA A 62 -3.95 1.58 -6.96
N GLN A 63 -4.05 2.92 -6.95
CA GLN A 63 -4.80 3.66 -5.92
C GLN A 63 -6.25 3.18 -5.83
N LYS A 64 -6.92 3.02 -6.98
CA LYS A 64 -8.28 2.48 -7.01
C LYS A 64 -8.33 1.04 -6.49
N ALA A 65 -7.42 0.18 -6.92
CA ALA A 65 -7.38 -1.21 -6.46
C ALA A 65 -7.15 -1.34 -4.94
N PHE A 66 -6.37 -0.43 -4.34
CA PHE A 66 -6.15 -0.40 -2.90
C PHE A 66 -7.40 0.03 -2.10
N SER A 67 -8.43 0.64 -2.72
CA SER A 67 -9.68 0.93 -1.99
C SER A 67 -10.45 -0.32 -1.57
N ASP A 68 -10.15 -1.46 -2.22
CA ASP A 68 -10.81 -2.75 -1.97
C ASP A 68 -10.01 -3.61 -0.97
N ILE A 69 -8.95 -3.05 -0.36
CA ILE A 69 -8.07 -3.75 0.57
C ILE A 69 -8.29 -3.27 2.00
N LEU A 70 -8.55 -4.20 2.92
CA LEU A 70 -8.55 -3.92 4.36
C LEU A 70 -7.12 -3.99 4.92
N MET A 71 -6.63 -2.89 5.47
CA MET A 71 -5.31 -2.81 6.09
C MET A 71 -5.42 -2.80 7.62
N ILE A 72 -4.69 -3.71 8.28
CA ILE A 72 -4.60 -3.79 9.74
C ILE A 72 -3.17 -3.46 10.17
N THR A 73 -3.03 -2.38 10.94
CA THR A 73 -1.74 -1.88 11.42
C THR A 73 -1.75 -1.68 12.93
N ASP A 74 -0.58 -1.76 13.58
CA ASP A 74 -0.47 -1.39 14.98
C ASP A 74 -0.19 0.11 15.12
N VAL A 75 -1.18 0.84 15.63
CA VAL A 75 -1.06 2.26 15.98
C VAL A 75 -0.63 2.40 17.44
N ARG A 76 0.55 1.86 17.81
CA ARG A 76 1.11 2.21 19.12
C ARG A 76 1.44 3.70 19.14
N LYS A 77 0.75 4.45 20.01
CA LYS A 77 1.12 5.80 20.42
C LYS A 77 2.52 5.77 21.05
N GLY A 78 3.57 5.89 20.24
CA GLY A 78 4.95 5.89 20.72
C GLY A 78 5.98 6.53 19.79
N ASN A 79 5.70 6.60 18.48
CA ASN A 79 6.62 7.17 17.49
C ASN A 79 6.18 8.54 16.95
N TYR A 80 5.41 9.30 17.74
CA TYR A 80 5.27 10.73 17.47
C TYR A 80 6.56 11.40 17.95
N ILE A 81 7.49 11.63 17.02
CA ILE A 81 8.58 12.58 17.25
C ILE A 81 7.88 13.91 17.54
N LYS A 82 7.92 14.35 18.81
CA LYS A 82 7.63 15.74 19.15
C LYS A 82 8.68 16.59 18.45
N THR A 83 8.27 17.30 17.41
CA THR A 83 8.89 18.56 17.00
C THR A 83 8.56 19.63 18.00
#